data_AF-A0A7J2I295-F1
#
_entry.id   AF-A0A7J2I295-F1
#
_cell.length_a   1.000
_cell.length_b   1.000
_cell.length_c   1.000
_cell.angle_alpha   90.00
_cell.angle_beta   90.00
_cell.angle_gamma   90.00
#
_symmetry.space_group_name_H-M   'P 1'
#
loop_
_entity.id
_entity.type
_entity.pdbx_description
1 polymer ?
#
loop_
_entity_poly.entity_id
_entity_poly.type
_entity_poly.pdbx_seq_one_letter_code
_entity_poly.pdbx_strand_id
1 'polypeptide(L)'
;MRVDENFLIGKKFVCSECGKEFVYGETEPCEHLKDKLPAELIRTGIIKVADNNLSIGEKIKLIRIASGLSLEQFARKIGVRRSTVYNWENAKRNIRESTKKVIKVYFGYILDKLGISLD
;
A
#
# COMPACT_ATOMS: atom_id res chain seq x y z
N MET A 1 -15.31 -4.11 2.35
CA MET A 1 -14.16 -4.82 1.77
C MET A 1 -13.28 -5.27 2.92
N ARG A 2 -13.07 -6.57 3.13
CA ARG A 2 -12.09 -7.04 4.12
C ARG A 2 -10.71 -6.68 3.58
N VAL A 3 -10.02 -5.76 4.24
CA VAL A 3 -8.60 -5.56 4.00
C VAL A 3 -7.93 -6.86 4.42
N ASP A 4 -7.10 -7.42 3.56
CA ASP A 4 -6.27 -8.56 3.89
C ASP A 4 -5.15 -8.07 4.80
N GLU A 5 -5.47 -7.87 6.09
CA GLU A 5 -4.56 -7.31 7.10
C GLU A 5 -3.37 -8.23 7.36
N ASN A 6 -3.48 -9.52 7.03
CA ASN A 6 -2.37 -10.47 7.08
C ASN A 6 -1.19 -10.02 6.20
N PHE A 7 -1.44 -9.28 5.12
CA PHE A 7 -0.38 -8.73 4.29
C PHE A 7 0.45 -7.64 4.98
N LEU A 8 -0.14 -6.94 5.96
CA LEU A 8 0.55 -5.86 6.68
C LEU A 8 1.48 -6.41 7.76
N ILE A 9 1.26 -7.64 8.22
CA ILE A 9 2.07 -8.27 9.27
C ILE A 9 3.53 -8.33 8.82
N GLY A 10 4.43 -7.90 9.72
CA GLY A 10 5.87 -7.85 9.47
C GLY A 10 6.31 -6.67 8.59
N LYS A 11 5.40 -5.84 8.08
CA LYS A 11 5.75 -4.64 7.33
C LYS A 11 6.11 -3.49 8.27
N LYS A 12 7.16 -2.75 7.89
CA LYS A 12 7.65 -1.61 8.65
C LYS A 12 6.97 -0.31 8.18
N PHE A 13 6.49 0.46 9.17
CA PHE A 13 5.86 1.75 8.98
C PHE A 13 6.49 2.80 9.91
N VAL A 14 6.27 4.06 9.58
CA VAL A 14 6.65 5.21 10.39
C VAL A 14 5.46 6.12 10.61
N CYS A 15 5.27 6.58 11.85
CA CYS A 15 4.25 7.57 12.18
C CYS A 15 4.61 8.93 11.57
N SER A 16 3.71 9.52 10.78
CA SER A 16 3.88 10.86 10.20
C SER A 16 3.83 11.98 11.25
N GLU A 17 3.26 11.73 12.43
CA GLU A 17 3.12 12.74 13.49
C GLU A 17 4.36 12.83 14.38
N CYS A 18 4.99 11.71 14.75
CA CYS A 18 6.13 11.70 15.67
C CYS A 18 7.39 10.98 15.14
N GLY A 19 7.35 10.40 13.95
CA GLY A 19 8.50 9.70 13.36
C GLY A 19 8.84 8.34 13.98
N LYS A 20 8.05 7.83 14.93
CA LYS A 20 8.28 6.49 15.51
C LYS A 20 8.08 5.41 14.44
N GLU A 21 9.10 4.59 14.25
CA GLU A 21 9.00 3.37 13.44
C GLU A 21 8.34 2.23 14.24
N PHE A 22 7.61 1.37 13.54
CA PHE A 22 7.08 0.14 14.09
C PHE A 22 6.89 -0.92 12.99
N VAL A 23 6.97 -2.18 13.37
CA VAL A 23 6.61 -3.34 12.56
C VAL A 23 5.19 -3.77 12.94
N TYR A 24 4.30 -3.76 11.95
CA TYR A 24 2.89 -4.06 12.18
C TYR A 24 2.70 -5.52 12.61
N GLY A 25 2.00 -5.74 13.72
CA GLY A 25 1.76 -7.06 14.31
C GLY A 25 2.92 -7.63 15.14
N GLU A 26 4.09 -6.97 15.17
CA GLU A 26 5.27 -7.46 15.90
C GLU A 26 5.74 -6.49 16.99
N THR A 27 5.61 -5.18 16.77
CA THR A 27 6.02 -4.15 17.73
C THR A 27 4.88 -3.18 18.03
N GLU A 28 4.83 -2.67 19.25
CA GLU A 28 3.80 -1.71 19.67
C GLU A 28 4.01 -0.34 19.00
N PRO A 29 2.96 0.23 18.37
CA PRO A 29 3.06 1.54 17.74
C PRO A 29 3.14 2.68 18.78
N CYS A 30 3.29 3.94 18.34
CA CYS A 30 3.22 5.10 19.25
C CYS A 30 1.79 5.43 19.65
N GLU A 31 1.61 6.23 20.70
CA GLU A 31 0.30 6.68 21.23
C GLU A 31 -0.61 7.28 20.16
N HIS A 32 -0.07 7.97 19.15
CA HIS A 32 -0.84 8.50 18.01
C HIS A 32 -1.54 7.43 17.16
N LEU A 33 -1.13 6.16 17.29
CA LEU A 33 -1.55 5.05 16.42
C LEU A 33 -2.17 3.87 17.19
N LYS A 34 -2.06 3.79 18.52
CA LYS A 34 -2.40 2.60 19.32
C LYS A 34 -3.85 2.13 19.15
N ASP A 35 -4.77 3.08 18.90
CA ASP A 35 -6.21 2.80 18.77
C ASP A 35 -6.72 2.86 17.32
N LYS A 36 -5.82 3.11 16.35
CA LYS A 36 -6.22 3.27 14.95
C LYS A 36 -6.29 1.91 14.26
N LEU A 37 -7.41 1.67 13.56
CA LEU A 37 -7.56 0.44 12.79
C LEU A 37 -6.51 0.38 11.66
N PRO A 38 -6.03 -0.81 11.28
CA PRO A 38 -5.00 -0.97 10.25
C PRO A 38 -5.40 -0.34 8.90
N ALA A 39 -6.68 -0.46 8.55
CA ALA A 39 -7.26 0.18 7.37
C ALA A 39 -7.28 1.72 7.44
N GLU A 40 -7.40 2.30 8.64
CA GLU A 40 -7.40 3.74 8.87
C GLU A 40 -5.99 4.32 8.82
N LEU A 41 -5.01 3.59 9.38
CA LEU A 41 -3.59 3.96 9.31
C LEU A 41 -3.19 4.25 7.86
N ILE A 42 -3.48 3.32 6.96
CA ILE A 42 -3.09 3.42 5.56
C ILE A 42 -3.92 4.47 4.81
N ARG A 43 -5.22 4.58 5.07
CA ARG A 43 -6.12 5.48 4.33
C ARG A 43 -5.94 6.96 4.71
N THR A 44 -5.61 7.25 5.96
CA THR A 44 -5.50 8.63 6.46
C THR A 44 -4.18 9.30 6.09
N GLY A 45 -3.11 8.52 5.86
CA GLY A 45 -1.76 9.02 5.60
C GLY A 45 -1.00 9.39 6.87
N ILE A 46 -1.50 8.94 8.03
CA ILE A 46 -0.85 9.15 9.33
C ILE A 46 0.35 8.19 9.50
N ILE A 47 0.50 7.22 8.61
CA ILE A 47 1.70 6.40 8.48
C ILE A 47 2.31 6.53 7.08
N LYS A 48 3.63 6.37 7.02
CA LYS A 48 4.38 6.11 5.79
C LYS A 48 5.00 4.73 5.83
N VAL A 49 5.27 4.18 4.66
CA VAL A 49 5.99 2.93 4.51
C VAL A 49 7.47 3.18 4.74
N ALA A 50 8.09 2.41 5.63
CA ALA A 50 9.52 2.43 5.89
C ALA A 50 10.21 1.10 5.49
N ASP A 51 9.44 0.16 4.91
CA ASP A 51 9.96 -1.09 4.38
C ASP A 51 10.61 -0.88 3.01
N ASN A 52 11.95 -0.94 2.99
CA ASN A 52 12.76 -0.76 1.78
C ASN A 52 12.80 -2.02 0.89
N ASN A 53 12.29 -3.17 1.37
CA ASN A 53 12.39 -4.46 0.68
C ASN A 53 11.11 -4.84 -0.08
N LEU A 54 10.14 -3.92 -0.19
CA LEU A 54 8.89 -4.18 -0.89
C LEU A 54 9.11 -4.37 -2.40
N SER A 55 8.62 -5.50 -2.90
CA SER A 55 8.48 -5.72 -4.33
C SER A 55 7.49 -4.74 -4.95
N ILE A 56 7.56 -4.58 -6.28
CA ILE A 56 6.62 -3.72 -7.01
C ILE A 56 5.16 -4.16 -6.83
N GLY A 57 4.92 -5.47 -6.73
CA GLY A 57 3.60 -6.05 -6.48
C GLY A 57 3.04 -5.66 -5.12
N GLU A 58 3.88 -5.69 -4.09
CA GLU A 58 3.50 -5.30 -2.73
C GLU A 58 3.22 -3.80 -2.62
N LYS A 59 4.02 -2.97 -3.30
CA LYS A 59 3.76 -1.52 -3.43
C LYS A 59 2.39 -1.26 -4.06
N ILE A 60 2.03 -1.99 -5.12
CA ILE A 60 0.71 -1.90 -5.76
C ILE A 60 -0.40 -2.32 -4.80
N LYS A 61 -0.20 -3.43 -4.05
CA LYS A 61 -1.15 -3.91 -3.06
C LYS A 61 -1.41 -2.86 -1.96
N LEU A 62 -0.37 -2.20 -1.47
CA LEU A 62 -0.47 -1.10 -0.50
C LEU A 62 -1.29 0.08 -1.04
N ILE A 63 -0.97 0.57 -2.24
CA ILE A 63 -1.71 1.67 -2.89
C ILE A 63 -3.19 1.32 -3.04
N ARG A 64 -3.49 0.08 -3.46
CA ARG A 64 -4.86 -0.40 -3.61
C ARG A 64 -5.61 -0.45 -2.28
N ILE A 65 -4.98 -1.00 -1.24
CA ILE A 65 -5.57 -1.07 0.11
C ILE A 65 -5.80 0.32 0.69
N ALA A 66 -4.82 1.22 0.56
CA ALA A 66 -4.90 2.62 0.97
C ALA A 66 -6.09 3.34 0.33
N SER A 67 -6.31 3.05 -0.96
CA SER A 67 -7.42 3.60 -1.73
C SER A 67 -8.78 2.97 -1.39
N GLY A 68 -8.81 1.93 -0.55
CA GLY A 68 -10.05 1.21 -0.21
C GLY A 68 -10.66 0.44 -1.39
N LEU A 69 -9.87 0.08 -2.40
CA LEU A 69 -10.36 -0.52 -3.64
C LEU A 69 -10.19 -2.05 -3.65
N SER A 70 -11.21 -2.73 -4.19
CA SER A 70 -11.08 -4.14 -4.54
C SER A 70 -10.12 -4.32 -5.73
N LEU A 71 -9.64 -5.54 -5.96
CA LEU A 71 -8.84 -5.88 -7.15
C LEU A 71 -9.56 -5.45 -8.45
N GLU A 72 -10.87 -5.66 -8.51
CA GLU A 72 -11.71 -5.31 -9.67
C GLU A 72 -11.79 -3.79 -9.86
N GLN A 73 -12.02 -3.05 -8.78
CA GLN A 73 -12.13 -1.59 -8.83
C GLN A 73 -10.80 -0.93 -9.19
N PHE A 74 -9.70 -1.44 -8.65
CA PHE A 74 -8.36 -0.95 -8.97
C PHE A 74 -8.00 -1.23 -10.43
N ALA A 75 -8.21 -2.47 -10.89
CA ALA A 75 -8.00 -2.88 -12.28
C ALA A 75 -8.78 -1.99 -13.27
N ARG A 76 -10.06 -1.75 -12.99
CA ARG A 76 -10.92 -0.89 -13.80
C ARG A 76 -10.41 0.55 -13.89
N LYS A 77 -9.90 1.12 -12.79
CA LYS A 77 -9.36 2.49 -12.79
C LYS A 77 -8.15 2.67 -13.71
N ILE A 78 -7.30 1.65 -13.83
CA ILE A 78 -6.08 1.71 -14.64
C ILE A 78 -6.20 0.98 -15.99
N GLY A 79 -7.41 0.54 -16.37
CA GLY A 79 -7.69 -0.05 -17.67
C GLY A 79 -7.08 -1.44 -17.90
N VAL A 80 -6.97 -2.27 -16.86
CA VAL A 80 -6.46 -3.65 -16.97
C VAL A 80 -7.46 -4.68 -16.44
N ARG A 81 -7.18 -5.97 -16.62
CA ARG A 81 -8.01 -7.05 -16.06
C ARG A 81 -7.69 -7.25 -14.58
N ARG A 82 -8.69 -7.65 -13.79
CA ARG A 82 -8.51 -8.07 -12.39
C ARG A 82 -7.40 -9.09 -12.20
N SER A 83 -7.34 -10.10 -13.07
CA SER A 83 -6.32 -11.15 -13.03
C SER A 83 -4.91 -10.59 -13.24
N THR A 84 -4.76 -9.52 -14.00
CA THR A 84 -3.49 -8.83 -14.20
C THR A 84 -2.99 -8.23 -12.88
N VAL A 85 -3.85 -7.51 -12.16
CA VAL A 85 -3.50 -6.94 -10.84
C VAL A 85 -3.18 -8.04 -9.83
N TYR A 86 -4.01 -9.10 -9.79
CA TYR A 86 -3.74 -10.26 -8.93
C TYR A 86 -2.36 -10.88 -9.20
N ASN A 87 -1.97 -11.03 -10.47
CA ASN A 87 -0.66 -11.57 -10.81
C ASN A 87 0.49 -10.67 -10.37
N TRP A 88 0.34 -9.35 -10.45
CA TRP A 88 1.36 -8.42 -9.94
C TRP A 88 1.50 -8.50 -8.43
N GLU A 89 0.38 -8.43 -7.69
CA GLU A 89 0.40 -8.46 -6.22
C GLU A 89 0.91 -9.78 -5.62
N ASN A 90 0.93 -10.86 -6.41
CA ASN A 90 1.45 -12.16 -6.01
C ASN A 90 2.78 -12.50 -6.70
N ALA A 91 3.48 -11.49 -7.24
CA ALA A 91 4.76 -11.64 -7.94
C ALA A 91 4.77 -12.68 -9.09
N LYS A 92 3.60 -13.02 -9.65
CA LYS A 92 3.46 -13.98 -10.76
C LYS A 92 3.80 -13.35 -12.11
N ARG A 93 3.83 -12.02 -12.19
CA ARG A 93 4.14 -11.28 -13.42
C ARG A 93 4.72 -9.92 -13.11
N ASN A 94 5.62 -9.45 -13.97
CA ASN A 94 6.14 -8.08 -13.90
C ASN A 94 5.14 -7.06 -14.49
N ILE A 95 5.12 -5.88 -13.89
CA ILE A 95 4.39 -4.73 -14.42
C ILE A 95 5.20 -4.03 -15.52
N ARG A 96 4.53 -3.45 -16.50
CA ARG A 96 5.16 -2.65 -17.55
C ARG A 96 5.36 -1.20 -17.09
N GLU A 97 6.41 -0.56 -17.57
CA GLU A 97 6.67 0.86 -17.30
C GLU A 97 5.52 1.79 -17.70
N SER A 98 4.85 1.51 -18.82
CA SER A 98 3.67 2.28 -19.23
C SER A 98 2.54 2.19 -18.21
N THR A 99 2.34 1.03 -17.58
CA THR A 99 1.34 0.86 -16.53
C THR A 99 1.74 1.54 -15.23
N LYS A 100 3.03 1.50 -14.85
CA LYS A 100 3.53 2.28 -13.70
C LYS A 100 3.20 3.76 -13.85
N LYS A 101 3.38 4.33 -15.06
CA LYS A 101 2.99 5.72 -15.36
C LYS A 101 1.49 5.97 -15.15
N VAL A 102 0.62 5.07 -15.62
CA VAL A 102 -0.83 5.17 -15.41
C VAL A 102 -1.16 5.14 -13.91
N ILE A 103 -0.54 4.24 -13.13
CA ILE A 103 -0.73 4.19 -11.68
C ILE A 103 -0.26 5.49 -11.02
N LYS A 104 0.90 6.04 -11.41
CA LYS A 104 1.39 7.34 -10.92
C LYS A 104 0.39 8.47 -11.20
N VAL A 105 -0.28 8.47 -12.37
CA VAL A 105 -1.32 9.47 -12.70
C VAL A 105 -2.56 9.34 -11.81
N TYR A 106 -3.09 8.13 -11.63
CA TYR A 106 -4.33 7.95 -10.86
C TYR A 106 -4.14 8.00 -9.34
N PHE A 107 -2.96 7.61 -8.86
CA PHE A 107 -2.72 7.38 -7.43
C PHE A 107 -1.52 8.17 -6.88
N GLY A 108 -1.01 9.16 -7.60
CA GLY A 108 0.12 10.01 -7.18
C GLY A 108 -0.01 10.55 -5.76
N TYR A 109 -1.18 11.10 -5.42
CA TYR A 109 -1.46 11.58 -4.06
C TYR A 109 -1.31 10.50 -2.97
N ILE A 110 -1.69 9.26 -3.28
CA ILE A 110 -1.55 8.12 -2.35
C ILE A 110 -0.10 7.66 -2.25
N LEU A 111 0.63 7.64 -3.38
CA LEU A 111 2.07 7.36 -3.40
C LEU A 111 2.83 8.31 -2.48
N ASP A 112 2.58 9.61 -2.63
CA ASP A 112 3.22 10.66 -1.84
C ASP A 112 2.88 10.53 -0.36
N LYS A 113 1.60 10.31 -0.04
CA LYS A 113 1.14 10.10 1.34
C LYS A 113 1.82 8.91 2.02
N LEU A 114 2.01 7.81 1.29
CA LEU A 114 2.62 6.60 1.83
C LEU A 114 4.15 6.62 1.75
N GLY A 115 4.77 7.57 1.06
CA GLY A 115 6.21 7.57 0.80
C GLY A 115 6.65 6.42 -0.12
N ILE A 116 5.79 5.95 -1.02
CA ILE A 116 6.09 4.84 -1.94
C ILE A 116 6.55 5.40 -3.29
N SER A 117 7.65 4.86 -3.81
CA SER A 117 8.05 5.06 -5.21
C SER A 117 7.92 3.79 -6.07
N LEU A 118 7.46 3.94 -7.32
CA LEU A 118 7.23 2.87 -8.30
C LEU A 118 8.32 2.77 -9.37
N ASP A 119 9.51 3.29 -9.08
CA ASP A 119 10.65 3.26 -10.01
C ASP A 119 11.10 1.83 -10.30
#